data_AF-Q021B1-F1
#
_entry.id   AF-Q021B1-F1
#
_cell.length_a   1.000
_cell.length_b   1.000
_cell.length_c   1.000
_cell.angle_alpha   90.00
_cell.angle_beta   90.00
_cell.angle_gamma   90.00
#
_symmetry.space_group_name_H-M   'P 1'
#
loop_
_entity.id
_entity.type
_entity.pdbx_description
1 polymer ?
#
loop_
_entity_poly.entity_id
_entity_poly.type
_entity_poly.pdbx_seq_one_letter_code
_entity_poly.pdbx_strand_id
1 'polypeptide(L)'
;MSQATKTPSTGSTSTWTNLRELPANVWNSLFRNPLPGNDLERASTSFTNFFLHIHPVKVNKNTLRPLYTLGLGLMSFFLFVILVATGILLMFYYVPSTTQAYDRMLDLRGTVAFGTFLRNMHRWSAHGMVAIVFLHMCRVFFTGSYKKPREFNWVLGVVLFLLTLFLSFTGYLLPWDQLAFWAITVGTSIAGYAPVVGQDIKFLLLGDATVGQEALLRFYVLHVAVLPAVLTLLIAIHFWRIRKDGGLSRPPEADDPSPEIVSAPPSIAITVKAKEITKNKLYGLQGFVRGPFTKVGNVPDRSVFSWPNLVIAELFVFVLTLAVILCVALIFNAPLEQPVNVMHPPNPAKAPWYFLGLQEMVSYSAFWGGVGIPTVFVILLLLVPYLDRGAGGVGKWFARERLLSNTLYLTTVIINLILIVIGTFFRGPNWEFISPWK
;
A
#
# COMPACT_ATOMS: atom_id res chain seq x y z
N MET A 1 12.55 25.89 -39.99
CA MET A 1 13.78 25.66 -40.81
C MET A 1 14.56 24.55 -40.13
N SER A 2 14.90 23.39 -40.67
CA SER A 2 14.78 22.74 -41.98
C SER A 2 14.60 21.25 -41.65
N GLN A 3 13.42 20.67 -41.90
CA GLN A 3 13.28 19.20 -41.92
C GLN A 3 13.56 18.77 -43.34
N ALA A 4 14.79 18.35 -43.60
CA ALA A 4 15.17 17.71 -44.85
C ALA A 4 14.42 16.37 -44.94
N THR A 5 13.42 16.34 -45.82
CA THR A 5 12.80 15.12 -46.33
C THR A 5 13.87 14.29 -47.05
N LYS A 6 14.48 13.33 -46.34
CA LYS A 6 15.24 12.25 -46.98
C LYS A 6 14.25 11.32 -47.67
N THR A 7 14.29 11.33 -48.99
CA THR A 7 13.75 10.25 -49.84
C THR A 7 14.35 8.91 -49.41
N PRO A 8 13.58 7.82 -49.37
CA PRO A 8 14.12 6.52 -49.00
C PRO A 8 14.94 5.99 -50.18
N SER A 9 16.27 5.98 -50.06
CA SER A 9 17.11 5.22 -50.98
C SER A 9 16.83 3.74 -50.76
N THR A 10 16.24 3.08 -51.76
CA THR A 10 16.07 1.64 -51.87
C THR A 10 17.43 0.96 -52.06
N GLY A 11 18.30 1.06 -51.05
CA GLY A 11 19.56 0.34 -50.99
C GLY A 11 19.32 -0.98 -50.26
N SER A 12 19.57 -2.10 -50.94
CA SER A 12 19.65 -3.43 -50.34
C SER A 12 20.54 -3.37 -49.09
N THR A 13 19.94 -3.30 -47.89
CA THR A 13 20.69 -3.39 -46.65
C THR A 13 21.30 -4.78 -46.58
N SER A 14 22.63 -4.82 -46.66
CA SER A 14 23.38 -6.07 -46.57
C SER A 14 23.02 -6.78 -45.26
N THR A 15 22.75 -8.09 -45.33
CA THR A 15 22.43 -8.90 -44.13
C THR A 15 23.50 -8.73 -43.05
N TRP A 16 24.75 -8.47 -43.45
CA TRP A 16 25.88 -8.19 -42.55
C TRP A 16 25.81 -6.83 -41.85
N THR A 17 25.26 -5.78 -42.48
CA THR A 17 25.05 -4.48 -41.81
C THR A 17 23.93 -4.61 -40.77
N ASN A 18 22.85 -5.33 -41.11
CA ASN A 18 21.76 -5.61 -40.17
C ASN A 18 22.24 -6.46 -38.98
N LEU A 19 23.17 -7.40 -39.19
CA LEU A 19 23.80 -8.20 -38.12
C LEU A 19 24.72 -7.41 -37.20
N ARG A 20 25.43 -6.39 -37.72
CA ARG A 20 26.25 -5.50 -36.89
C ARG A 20 25.42 -4.52 -36.08
N GLU A 21 24.32 -4.04 -36.66
CA GLU A 21 23.40 -3.13 -35.98
C GLU A 21 22.36 -3.86 -35.11
N LEU A 22 22.30 -5.20 -35.17
CA LEU A 22 21.32 -6.02 -34.45
C LEU A 22 21.25 -5.71 -32.94
N PRO A 23 22.37 -5.57 -32.19
CA PRO A 23 22.32 -5.19 -30.78
C PRO A 23 21.71 -3.79 -30.56
N ALA A 24 22.07 -2.82 -31.39
CA ALA A 24 21.52 -1.46 -31.32
C ALA A 24 20.05 -1.43 -31.74
N ASN A 25 19.65 -2.21 -32.73
CA ASN A 25 18.27 -2.33 -33.20
C ASN A 25 17.40 -3.06 -32.18
N VAL A 26 17.89 -4.13 -31.54
CA VAL A 26 17.22 -4.79 -30.41
C VAL A 26 17.08 -3.81 -29.25
N TRP A 27 18.14 -3.07 -28.91
CA TRP A 27 18.09 -2.04 -27.87
C TRP A 27 17.08 -0.94 -28.18
N ASN A 28 17.12 -0.36 -29.38
CA ASN A 28 16.19 0.69 -29.82
C ASN A 28 14.75 0.17 -30.00
N SER A 29 14.57 -1.14 -30.27
CA SER A 29 13.24 -1.75 -30.33
C SER A 29 12.58 -1.87 -28.95
N LEU A 30 13.39 -2.11 -27.91
CA LEU A 30 12.98 -2.18 -26.50
C LEU A 30 12.88 -0.77 -25.88
N PHE A 31 13.81 0.13 -26.22
CA PHE A 31 13.92 1.50 -25.73
C PHE A 31 13.77 2.48 -26.89
N ARG A 32 12.52 2.70 -27.30
CA ARG A 32 12.18 3.46 -28.53
C ARG A 32 12.43 4.97 -28.46
N ASN A 33 12.69 5.54 -27.29
CA ASN A 33 12.85 7.00 -27.13
C ASN A 33 14.22 7.37 -26.56
N PRO A 34 14.95 8.32 -27.18
CA PRO A 34 16.15 8.89 -26.57
C PRO A 34 15.82 9.66 -25.29
N LEU A 35 16.84 9.96 -24.49
CA LEU A 35 16.68 10.80 -23.29
C LEU A 35 16.05 12.15 -23.68
N PRO A 36 14.94 12.55 -23.04
CA PRO A 36 14.17 13.70 -23.49
C PRO A 36 14.87 15.02 -23.15
N GLY A 37 15.17 15.82 -24.17
CA GLY A 37 15.80 17.14 -24.04
C GLY A 37 14.80 18.28 -23.84
N ASN A 38 13.55 18.12 -24.26
CA ASN A 38 12.48 19.12 -24.13
C ASN A 38 11.18 18.54 -23.53
N ASP A 39 10.25 19.43 -23.20
CA ASP A 39 8.99 19.10 -22.51
C ASP A 39 8.05 18.20 -23.32
N LEU A 40 8.05 18.35 -24.65
CA LEU A 40 7.26 17.50 -25.55
C LEU A 40 7.80 16.06 -25.55
N GLU A 41 9.12 15.91 -25.62
CA GLU A 41 9.78 14.61 -25.54
C GLU A 41 9.57 13.95 -24.18
N ARG A 42 9.60 14.70 -23.07
CA ARG A 42 9.29 14.15 -21.73
C ARG A 42 7.87 13.59 -21.66
N ALA A 43 6.90 14.33 -22.20
CA ALA A 43 5.52 13.88 -22.29
C ALA A 43 5.37 12.64 -23.18
N SER A 44 5.96 12.68 -24.38
CA SER A 44 5.94 11.57 -25.34
C SER A 44 6.55 10.30 -24.75
N THR A 45 7.71 10.40 -24.10
CA THR A 45 8.39 9.28 -23.45
C THR A 45 7.54 8.66 -22.35
N SER A 46 6.81 9.48 -21.59
CA SER A 46 5.90 8.97 -20.55
C SER A 46 4.69 8.22 -21.14
N PHE A 47 4.19 8.63 -22.30
CA PHE A 47 3.06 7.98 -22.98
C PHE A 47 3.43 6.73 -23.78
N THR A 48 4.61 6.71 -24.38
CA THR A 48 5.03 5.65 -25.32
C THR A 48 5.80 4.53 -24.63
N ASN A 49 6.37 4.77 -23.44
CA ASN A 49 7.10 3.77 -22.68
C ASN A 49 6.16 2.91 -21.83
N PHE A 50 6.26 1.59 -21.97
CA PHE A 50 5.42 0.63 -21.25
C PHE A 50 5.59 0.67 -19.72
N PHE A 51 6.70 1.14 -19.16
CA PHE A 51 6.82 1.29 -17.71
C PHE A 51 6.31 2.65 -17.24
N LEU A 52 6.57 3.71 -17.99
CA LEU A 52 6.20 5.08 -17.60
C LEU A 52 4.71 5.41 -17.84
N HIS A 53 3.99 4.63 -18.66
CA HIS A 53 2.54 4.85 -18.88
C HIS A 53 1.70 4.66 -17.61
N ILE A 54 2.25 3.95 -16.62
CA ILE A 54 1.63 3.73 -15.31
C ILE A 54 1.57 5.07 -14.56
N HIS A 55 2.62 5.89 -14.68
CA HIS A 55 2.71 7.20 -14.05
C HIS A 55 1.87 8.25 -14.80
N PRO A 56 1.31 9.24 -14.09
CA PRO A 56 0.81 10.45 -14.75
C PRO A 56 1.99 11.19 -15.40
N VAL A 57 1.75 11.93 -16.48
CA VAL A 57 2.83 12.68 -17.17
C VAL A 57 3.40 13.80 -16.28
N LYS A 58 2.52 14.47 -15.53
CA LYS A 58 2.88 15.53 -14.59
C LYS A 58 2.24 15.28 -13.24
N VAL A 59 2.96 15.65 -12.18
CA VAL A 59 2.49 15.65 -10.78
C VAL A 59 2.67 17.03 -10.17
N ASN A 60 1.87 17.35 -9.16
CA ASN A 60 2.05 18.60 -8.43
C ASN A 60 3.31 18.56 -7.56
N LYS A 61 4.05 19.67 -7.46
CA LYS A 61 5.27 19.79 -6.63
C LYS A 61 5.05 19.38 -5.16
N ASN A 62 3.86 19.57 -4.60
CA ASN A 62 3.54 19.16 -3.24
C ASN A 62 3.57 17.63 -3.04
N THR A 63 3.41 16.85 -4.11
CA THR A 63 3.52 15.38 -4.09
C THR A 63 4.93 14.92 -3.75
N LEU A 64 5.94 15.68 -4.18
CA LEU A 64 7.36 15.37 -3.98
C LEU A 64 7.89 15.86 -2.63
N ARG A 65 7.06 16.52 -1.80
CA ARG A 65 7.49 17.00 -0.48
C ARG A 65 7.56 15.81 0.50
N PRO A 66 8.74 15.44 1.00
CA PRO A 66 8.90 14.23 1.82
C PRO A 66 8.06 14.28 3.10
N LEU A 67 8.03 15.42 3.80
CA LEU A 67 7.25 15.59 5.03
C LEU A 67 5.73 15.59 4.82
N TYR A 68 5.27 15.74 3.57
CA TYR A 68 3.85 15.80 3.29
C TYR A 68 3.21 14.42 3.16
N THR A 69 3.86 13.52 2.42
CA THR A 69 3.37 12.16 2.16
C THR A 69 4.05 11.13 3.06
N LEU A 70 5.22 11.47 3.59
CA LEU A 70 6.14 10.59 4.31
C LEU A 70 6.52 9.32 3.53
N GLY A 71 6.20 9.25 2.23
CA GLY A 71 6.36 8.04 1.42
C GLY A 71 5.49 6.85 1.85
N LEU A 72 4.60 6.99 2.84
CA LEU A 72 3.95 5.86 3.53
C LEU A 72 3.18 4.92 2.59
N GLY A 73 2.46 5.47 1.61
CA GLY A 73 1.71 4.65 0.64
C GLY A 73 2.60 3.90 -0.36
N LEU A 74 3.78 4.45 -0.68
CA LEU A 74 4.75 3.77 -1.53
C LEU A 74 5.54 2.73 -0.73
N MET A 75 5.91 3.04 0.51
CA MET A 75 6.56 2.09 1.41
C MET A 75 5.67 0.85 1.65
N SER A 76 4.36 1.03 1.88
CA SER A 76 3.45 -0.13 2.03
C SER A 76 3.37 -0.98 0.76
N PHE A 77 3.35 -0.35 -0.42
CA PHE A 77 3.40 -1.07 -1.70
C PHE A 77 4.70 -1.83 -1.89
N PHE A 78 5.86 -1.23 -1.62
CA PHE A 78 7.15 -1.90 -1.74
C PHE A 78 7.32 -3.03 -0.72
N LEU A 79 6.82 -2.85 0.51
CA LEU A 79 6.77 -3.94 1.50
C LEU A 79 5.90 -5.10 1.01
N PHE A 80 4.76 -4.82 0.38
CA PHE A 80 3.94 -5.85 -0.25
C PHE A 80 4.69 -6.59 -1.37
N VAL A 81 5.41 -5.87 -2.24
CA VAL A 81 6.23 -6.49 -3.30
C VAL A 81 7.33 -7.38 -2.70
N ILE A 82 8.01 -6.91 -1.65
CA ILE A 82 9.01 -7.72 -0.92
C ILE A 82 8.37 -8.97 -0.34
N LEU A 83 7.19 -8.85 0.28
CA LEU A 83 6.45 -9.99 0.84
C LEU A 83 6.06 -11.01 -0.23
N VAL A 84 5.53 -10.58 -1.37
CA VAL A 84 5.19 -11.49 -2.48
C VAL A 84 6.44 -12.19 -3.01
N ALA A 85 7.52 -11.44 -3.28
CA ALA A 85 8.76 -12.01 -3.80
C ALA A 85 9.37 -13.02 -2.82
N THR A 86 9.52 -12.64 -1.56
CA THR A 86 10.07 -13.53 -0.52
C THR A 86 9.15 -14.71 -0.22
N GLY A 87 7.83 -14.51 -0.27
CA GLY A 87 6.84 -15.57 -0.08
C GLY A 87 6.88 -16.63 -1.16
N ILE A 88 6.99 -16.24 -2.43
CA ILE A 88 7.19 -17.16 -3.56
C ILE A 88 8.46 -17.99 -3.36
N LEU A 89 9.57 -17.36 -2.93
CA LEU A 89 10.81 -18.08 -2.66
C LEU A 89 10.68 -19.07 -1.49
N LEU A 90 10.00 -18.69 -0.41
CA LEU A 90 9.73 -19.58 0.72
C LEU A 90 8.83 -20.75 0.34
N MET A 91 7.93 -20.56 -0.63
CA MET A 91 7.01 -21.59 -1.12
C MET A 91 7.74 -22.83 -1.65
N PHE A 92 8.93 -22.67 -2.25
CA PHE A 92 9.74 -23.79 -2.75
C PHE A 92 10.26 -24.72 -1.65
N TYR A 93 10.30 -24.26 -0.39
CA TYR A 93 10.85 -25.00 0.74
C TYR A 93 9.80 -25.43 1.76
N TYR A 94 8.59 -24.89 1.67
CA TYR A 94 7.54 -25.11 2.66
C TYR A 94 6.57 -26.23 2.25
N VAL A 95 6.19 -27.06 3.23
CA VAL A 95 5.18 -28.12 3.06
C VAL A 95 4.05 -27.88 4.07
N PRO A 96 2.80 -27.62 3.63
CA PRO A 96 1.66 -27.34 4.52
C PRO A 96 1.10 -28.63 5.16
N SER A 97 1.93 -29.32 5.96
CA SER A 97 1.55 -30.54 6.67
C SER A 97 1.92 -30.43 8.14
N THR A 98 1.02 -30.81 9.06
CA THR A 98 1.25 -30.69 10.51
C THR A 98 2.40 -31.55 11.01
N THR A 99 2.81 -32.57 10.26
CA THR A 99 3.95 -33.44 10.59
C THR A 99 5.27 -32.93 10.03
N GLN A 100 5.27 -31.93 9.15
CA GLN A 100 6.49 -31.45 8.46
C GLN A 100 6.67 -29.93 8.53
N ALA A 101 5.62 -29.14 8.74
CA ALA A 101 5.65 -27.69 8.61
C ALA A 101 6.69 -27.04 9.53
N TYR A 102 6.75 -27.50 10.77
CA TYR A 102 7.74 -27.05 11.74
C TYR A 102 9.17 -27.47 11.34
N ASP A 103 9.36 -28.71 10.88
CA ASP A 103 10.67 -29.18 10.41
C ASP A 103 11.17 -28.37 9.20
N ARG A 104 10.26 -27.94 8.30
CA ARG A 104 10.63 -27.03 7.20
C ARG A 104 11.09 -25.66 7.70
N MET A 105 10.59 -25.19 8.85
CA MET A 105 11.12 -23.98 9.47
C MET A 105 12.53 -24.19 10.03
N LEU A 106 12.83 -25.39 10.54
CA LEU A 106 14.19 -25.75 10.98
C LEU A 106 15.15 -25.91 9.80
N ASP A 107 14.70 -26.50 8.68
CA ASP A 107 15.48 -26.60 7.44
C ASP A 107 15.88 -25.21 6.92
N LEU A 108 14.95 -24.24 6.94
CA LEU A 108 15.24 -22.85 6.58
C LEU A 108 16.28 -22.21 7.51
N ARG A 109 16.34 -22.64 8.77
CA ARG A 109 17.32 -22.13 9.74
C ARG A 109 18.71 -22.73 9.53
N GLY A 110 18.80 -24.03 9.27
CA GLY A 110 20.05 -24.78 9.27
C GLY A 110 20.62 -25.10 7.88
N THR A 111 19.78 -25.60 6.97
CA THR A 111 20.23 -26.32 5.77
C THR A 111 20.14 -25.46 4.51
N VAL A 112 19.13 -24.61 4.41
CA VAL A 112 18.90 -23.77 3.21
C VAL A 112 19.83 -22.57 3.22
N ALA A 113 20.62 -22.40 2.15
CA ALA A 113 21.46 -21.23 1.96
C ALA A 113 20.61 -19.94 1.98
N PHE A 114 20.99 -18.99 2.84
CA PHE A 114 20.24 -17.76 3.09
C PHE A 114 18.78 -17.96 3.56
N GLY A 115 18.38 -19.16 4.00
CA GLY A 115 17.01 -19.47 4.42
C GLY A 115 16.55 -18.62 5.62
N THR A 116 17.40 -18.49 6.65
CA THR A 116 17.14 -17.62 7.80
C THR A 116 16.91 -16.17 7.38
N PHE A 117 17.77 -15.67 6.49
CA PHE A 117 17.69 -14.31 5.99
C PHE A 117 16.38 -14.08 5.20
N LEU A 118 16.03 -15.01 4.30
CA LEU A 118 14.78 -14.94 3.53
C LEU A 118 13.55 -14.94 4.45
N ARG A 119 13.53 -15.81 5.47
CA ARG A 119 12.47 -15.87 6.48
C ARG A 119 12.40 -14.57 7.30
N ASN A 120 13.54 -14.03 7.71
CA ASN A 120 13.61 -12.76 8.45
C ASN A 120 13.05 -11.62 7.60
N MET A 121 13.46 -11.51 6.33
CA MET A 121 12.94 -10.48 5.42
C MET A 121 11.42 -10.57 5.30
N HIS A 122 10.86 -11.77 5.11
CA HIS A 122 9.41 -11.94 5.00
C HIS A 122 8.69 -11.55 6.30
N ARG A 123 9.19 -12.02 7.46
CA ARG A 123 8.58 -11.74 8.77
C ARG A 123 8.64 -10.25 9.13
N TRP A 124 9.81 -9.62 8.99
CA TRP A 124 9.97 -8.20 9.33
C TRP A 124 9.24 -7.29 8.35
N SER A 125 9.17 -7.67 7.07
CA SER A 125 8.36 -6.95 6.09
C SER A 125 6.88 -7.02 6.41
N ALA A 126 6.38 -8.14 6.95
CA ALA A 126 4.97 -8.27 7.37
C ALA A 126 4.65 -7.33 8.54
N HIS A 127 5.50 -7.31 9.58
CA HIS A 127 5.36 -6.37 10.69
C HIS A 127 5.47 -4.91 10.24
N GLY A 128 6.44 -4.61 9.37
CA GLY A 128 6.62 -3.29 8.78
C GLY A 128 5.41 -2.86 7.97
N MET A 129 4.81 -3.77 7.17
CA MET A 129 3.65 -3.45 6.35
C MET A 129 2.46 -3.06 7.20
N VAL A 130 2.17 -3.81 8.28
CA VAL A 130 1.07 -3.46 9.20
C VAL A 130 1.30 -2.08 9.83
N ALA A 131 2.52 -1.79 10.30
CA ALA A 131 2.84 -0.49 10.88
C ALA A 131 2.72 0.66 9.87
N ILE A 132 3.27 0.49 8.66
CA ILE A 132 3.27 1.52 7.62
C ILE A 132 1.86 1.76 7.07
N VAL A 133 1.04 0.73 6.88
CA VAL A 133 -0.37 0.90 6.48
C VAL A 133 -1.16 1.63 7.56
N PHE A 134 -0.96 1.29 8.84
CA PHE A 134 -1.59 2.02 9.95
C PHE A 134 -1.19 3.50 9.96
N LEU A 135 0.10 3.80 9.82
CA LEU A 135 0.59 5.18 9.71
C LEU A 135 0.05 5.90 8.46
N HIS A 136 -0.09 5.18 7.34
CA HIS A 136 -0.69 5.70 6.12
C HIS A 136 -2.15 6.12 6.34
N MET A 137 -2.94 5.27 7.02
CA MET A 137 -4.32 5.58 7.41
C MET A 137 -4.37 6.84 8.28
N CYS A 138 -3.53 6.93 9.31
CA CYS A 138 -3.42 8.11 10.17
C CYS A 138 -3.09 9.37 9.36
N ARG A 139 -2.11 9.31 8.46
CA ARG A 139 -1.73 10.44 7.62
C ARG A 139 -2.91 10.91 6.75
N VAL A 140 -3.59 9.98 6.08
CA VAL A 140 -4.73 10.29 5.20
C VAL A 140 -5.90 10.88 6.00
N PHE A 141 -6.11 10.40 7.23
CA PHE A 141 -7.12 10.96 8.13
C PHE A 141 -6.76 12.38 8.60
N PHE A 142 -5.58 12.59 9.17
CA PHE A 142 -5.16 13.89 9.71
C PHE A 142 -5.03 14.98 8.65
N THR A 143 -4.71 14.60 7.41
CA THR A 143 -4.67 15.54 6.27
C THR A 143 -6.01 15.67 5.55
N GLY A 144 -7.04 14.90 5.92
CA GLY A 144 -8.38 15.00 5.32
C GLY A 144 -8.41 14.59 3.85
N SER A 145 -7.45 13.76 3.43
CA SER A 145 -7.29 13.30 2.05
C SER A 145 -8.43 12.40 1.57
N TYR A 146 -9.24 11.85 2.49
CA TYR A 146 -10.40 10.99 2.17
C TYR A 146 -11.62 11.77 1.64
N LYS A 147 -11.61 13.10 1.75
CA LYS A 147 -12.73 13.95 1.32
C LYS A 147 -12.86 13.96 -0.20
N LYS A 148 -13.98 14.52 -0.69
CA LYS A 148 -14.31 14.63 -2.12
C LYS A 148 -13.12 15.08 -2.97
N PRO A 149 -12.83 14.43 -4.12
CA PRO A 149 -13.54 13.31 -4.76
C PRO A 149 -13.03 11.90 -4.37
N ARG A 150 -12.33 11.74 -3.23
CA ARG A 150 -11.58 10.53 -2.86
C ARG A 150 -12.31 9.64 -1.84
N GLU A 151 -13.61 9.81 -1.66
CA GLU A 151 -14.40 9.08 -0.66
C GLU A 151 -14.32 7.55 -0.88
N PHE A 152 -14.50 7.14 -2.14
CA PHE A 152 -14.39 5.73 -2.51
C PHE A 152 -12.98 5.16 -2.30
N ASN A 153 -11.95 5.96 -2.56
CA ASN A 153 -10.57 5.52 -2.38
C ASN A 153 -10.23 5.29 -0.89
N TRP A 154 -10.85 6.04 0.01
CA TRP A 154 -10.74 5.80 1.46
C TRP A 154 -11.41 4.50 1.89
N VAL A 155 -12.63 4.23 1.39
CA VAL A 155 -13.31 2.95 1.65
C VAL A 155 -12.45 1.77 1.17
N LEU A 156 -11.87 1.87 -0.03
CA LEU A 156 -10.89 0.89 -0.51
C LEU A 156 -9.68 0.77 0.42
N GLY A 157 -9.16 1.89 0.94
CA GLY A 157 -8.07 1.91 1.92
C GLY A 157 -8.41 1.17 3.21
N VAL A 158 -9.62 1.35 3.75
CA VAL A 158 -10.10 0.61 4.93
C VAL A 158 -10.16 -0.90 4.64
N VAL A 159 -10.69 -1.29 3.48
CA VAL A 159 -10.74 -2.70 3.07
C VAL A 159 -9.33 -3.28 2.90
N LEU A 160 -8.41 -2.54 2.28
CA LEU A 160 -7.00 -2.92 2.15
C LEU A 160 -6.30 -3.08 3.51
N PHE A 161 -6.60 -2.20 4.47
CA PHE A 161 -6.10 -2.32 5.84
C PHE A 161 -6.59 -3.61 6.52
N LEU A 162 -7.89 -3.91 6.44
CA LEU A 162 -8.46 -5.15 6.99
C LEU A 162 -7.88 -6.40 6.32
N LEU A 163 -7.71 -6.38 4.98
CA LEU A 163 -7.07 -7.47 4.25
C LEU A 163 -5.59 -7.62 4.61
N THR A 164 -4.88 -6.52 4.91
CA THR A 164 -3.48 -6.60 5.39
C THR A 164 -3.41 -7.30 6.75
N LEU A 165 -4.31 -6.97 7.68
CA LEU A 165 -4.42 -7.67 8.96
C LEU A 165 -4.77 -9.15 8.78
N PHE A 166 -5.70 -9.46 7.85
CA PHE A 166 -6.11 -10.83 7.58
C PHE A 166 -5.02 -11.66 6.89
N LEU A 167 -4.26 -11.06 5.97
CA LEU A 167 -3.08 -11.66 5.35
C LEU A 167 -2.03 -11.97 6.41
N SER A 168 -1.77 -11.02 7.33
CA SER A 168 -0.82 -11.21 8.42
C SER A 168 -1.29 -12.30 9.41
N PHE A 169 -2.58 -12.37 9.71
CA PHE A 169 -3.17 -13.40 10.56
C PHE A 169 -3.05 -14.80 9.94
N THR A 170 -3.42 -14.96 8.67
CA THR A 170 -3.36 -16.26 7.98
C THR A 170 -1.93 -16.77 7.81
N GLY A 171 -0.97 -15.89 7.52
CA GLY A 171 0.44 -16.25 7.43
C GLY A 171 1.09 -16.58 8.77
N TYR A 172 0.52 -16.08 9.88
CA TYR A 172 1.06 -16.30 11.22
C TYR A 172 1.00 -17.78 11.64
N LEU A 173 0.06 -18.56 11.12
CA LEU A 173 -0.09 -19.99 11.43
C LEU A 173 1.03 -20.86 10.82
N LEU A 174 1.58 -20.44 9.68
CA LEU A 174 2.41 -21.28 8.82
C LEU A 174 3.71 -21.81 9.45
N PRO A 175 4.41 -21.08 10.35
CA PRO A 175 5.55 -21.65 11.04
C PRO A 175 5.22 -22.88 11.90
N TRP A 176 3.94 -23.08 12.24
CA TRP A 176 3.45 -24.21 13.03
C TRP A 176 4.22 -24.39 14.35
N ASP A 177 4.48 -23.27 15.03
CA ASP A 177 5.10 -23.24 16.37
C ASP A 177 4.03 -23.02 17.47
N GLN A 178 4.44 -23.17 18.73
CA GLN A 178 3.55 -23.09 19.88
C GLN A 178 2.78 -21.77 19.93
N LEU A 179 3.45 -20.64 19.71
CA LEU A 179 2.81 -19.32 19.79
C LEU A 179 1.82 -19.11 18.64
N ALA A 180 2.20 -19.47 17.41
CA ALA A 180 1.36 -19.39 16.24
C ALA A 180 0.05 -20.17 16.41
N PHE A 181 0.15 -21.45 16.80
CA PHE A 181 -1.02 -22.33 16.95
C PHE A 181 -2.05 -21.77 17.92
N TRP A 182 -1.60 -21.33 19.11
CA TRP A 182 -2.50 -20.80 20.13
C TRP A 182 -3.04 -19.41 19.80
N ALA A 183 -2.24 -18.55 19.17
CA ALA A 183 -2.71 -17.25 18.70
C ALA A 183 -3.87 -17.39 17.69
N ILE A 184 -3.80 -18.35 16.77
CA ILE A 184 -4.87 -18.62 15.82
C ILE A 184 -6.08 -19.29 16.49
N THR A 185 -5.85 -20.19 17.44
CA THR A 185 -6.93 -20.82 18.23
C THR A 185 -7.76 -19.77 18.98
N VAL A 186 -7.08 -18.81 19.62
CA VAL A 186 -7.73 -17.68 20.31
C VAL A 186 -8.41 -16.75 19.30
N GLY A 187 -7.71 -16.34 18.23
CA GLY A 187 -8.23 -15.42 17.22
C GLY A 187 -9.48 -15.92 16.50
N THR A 188 -9.50 -17.19 16.10
CA THR A 188 -10.68 -17.81 15.46
C THR A 188 -11.83 -18.04 16.44
N SER A 189 -11.52 -18.29 17.72
CA SER A 189 -12.55 -18.35 18.77
C SER A 189 -13.19 -16.98 19.03
N ILE A 190 -12.40 -15.89 18.98
CA ILE A 190 -12.92 -14.52 19.05
C ILE A 190 -13.86 -14.23 17.88
N ALA A 191 -13.47 -14.60 16.66
CA ALA A 191 -14.32 -14.44 15.46
C ALA A 191 -15.65 -15.21 15.58
N GLY A 192 -15.65 -16.34 16.29
CA GLY A 192 -16.84 -17.15 16.60
C GLY A 192 -17.92 -16.42 17.42
N TYR A 193 -17.59 -15.34 18.14
CA TYR A 193 -18.56 -14.53 18.88
C TYR A 193 -19.37 -13.58 17.98
N ALA A 194 -19.05 -13.48 16.68
CA ALA A 194 -19.82 -12.66 15.76
C ALA A 194 -21.25 -13.20 15.62
N PRO A 195 -22.28 -12.36 15.73
CA PRO A 195 -23.66 -12.82 15.68
C PRO A 195 -24.01 -13.34 14.29
N VAL A 196 -24.98 -14.24 14.22
CA VAL A 196 -25.54 -14.85 12.99
C VAL A 196 -24.59 -15.80 12.26
N VAL A 197 -23.36 -15.38 11.93
CA VAL A 197 -22.45 -16.11 11.03
C VAL A 197 -21.09 -16.48 11.65
N GLY A 198 -20.81 -16.09 12.90
CA GLY A 198 -19.47 -16.24 13.50
C GLY A 198 -19.00 -17.68 13.61
N GLN A 199 -19.87 -18.59 14.07
CA GLN A 199 -19.53 -20.02 14.20
C GLN A 199 -19.35 -20.69 12.84
N ASP A 200 -20.20 -20.35 11.87
CA ASP A 200 -20.08 -20.89 10.50
C ASP A 200 -18.78 -20.43 9.83
N ILE A 201 -18.42 -19.14 9.99
CA ILE A 201 -17.15 -18.60 9.48
C ILE A 201 -15.97 -19.29 10.17
N LYS A 202 -16.02 -19.48 11.50
CA LYS A 202 -14.97 -20.19 12.24
C LYS A 202 -14.80 -21.62 11.70
N PHE A 203 -15.90 -22.37 11.57
CA PHE A 203 -15.87 -23.74 11.08
C PHE A 203 -15.39 -23.82 9.62
N LEU A 204 -15.83 -22.89 8.76
CA LEU A 204 -15.36 -22.81 7.38
C LEU A 204 -13.86 -22.49 7.29
N LEU A 205 -13.35 -21.61 8.15
CA LEU A 205 -11.96 -21.20 8.13
C LEU A 205 -11.03 -22.31 8.66
N LEU A 206 -11.44 -23.00 9.73
CA LEU A 206 -10.67 -24.09 10.34
C LEU A 206 -10.81 -25.42 9.58
N GLY A 207 -11.98 -25.68 9.01
CA GLY A 207 -12.31 -26.96 8.39
C GLY A 207 -12.62 -28.09 9.37
N ASP A 208 -12.56 -27.81 10.66
CA ASP A 208 -12.90 -28.70 11.76
C ASP A 208 -13.27 -27.86 13.01
N ALA A 209 -13.61 -28.51 14.13
CA ALA A 209 -13.91 -27.86 15.40
C ALA A 209 -12.67 -27.19 16.03
N THR A 210 -11.47 -27.66 15.70
CA THR A 210 -10.19 -27.21 16.26
C THR A 210 -9.16 -26.94 15.17
N VAL A 211 -8.05 -26.27 15.52
CA VAL A 211 -6.94 -26.01 14.59
C VAL A 211 -6.19 -27.32 14.33
N GLY A 212 -6.08 -27.71 13.06
CA GLY A 212 -5.43 -28.95 12.64
C GLY A 212 -4.92 -28.90 11.19
N GLN A 213 -4.77 -30.06 10.56
CA GLN A 213 -4.25 -30.19 9.19
C GLN A 213 -5.08 -29.43 8.16
N GLU A 214 -6.41 -29.50 8.25
CA GLU A 214 -7.31 -28.77 7.35
C GLU A 214 -7.15 -27.26 7.48
N ALA A 215 -7.05 -26.76 8.72
CA ALA A 215 -6.82 -25.35 8.99
C ALA A 215 -5.49 -24.89 8.39
N LEU A 216 -4.41 -25.66 8.59
CA LEU A 216 -3.10 -25.33 8.05
C LEU A 216 -3.12 -25.21 6.52
N LEU A 217 -3.73 -26.17 5.83
CA LEU A 217 -3.84 -26.16 4.37
C LEU A 217 -4.66 -24.96 3.87
N ARG A 218 -5.81 -24.68 4.48
CA ARG A 218 -6.68 -23.55 4.09
C ARG A 218 -5.99 -22.22 4.32
N PHE A 219 -5.34 -22.04 5.47
CA PHE A 219 -4.58 -20.83 5.78
C PHE A 219 -3.42 -20.63 4.81
N TYR A 220 -2.71 -21.70 4.44
CA TYR A 220 -1.67 -21.67 3.42
C TYR A 220 -2.21 -21.21 2.06
N VAL A 221 -3.28 -21.82 1.54
CA VAL A 221 -3.87 -21.45 0.25
C VAL A 221 -4.40 -20.01 0.26
N LEU A 222 -5.06 -19.60 1.35
CA LEU A 222 -5.54 -18.23 1.52
C LEU A 222 -4.38 -17.24 1.54
N HIS A 223 -3.34 -17.51 2.32
CA HIS A 223 -2.22 -16.60 2.53
C HIS A 223 -1.32 -16.45 1.31
N VAL A 224 -1.05 -17.56 0.60
CA VAL A 224 -0.05 -17.58 -0.48
C VAL A 224 -0.67 -17.22 -1.83
N ALA A 225 -1.94 -17.57 -2.07
CA ALA A 225 -2.57 -17.38 -3.38
C ALA A 225 -3.74 -16.39 -3.33
N VAL A 226 -4.79 -16.70 -2.57
CA VAL A 226 -6.08 -15.99 -2.68
C VAL A 226 -5.98 -14.55 -2.21
N LEU A 227 -5.47 -14.33 -0.99
CA LEU A 227 -5.41 -13.01 -0.38
C LEU A 227 -4.42 -12.08 -1.09
N PRO A 228 -3.18 -12.50 -1.47
CA PRO A 228 -2.30 -11.66 -2.27
C PRO A 228 -2.88 -11.28 -3.63
N ALA A 229 -3.61 -12.19 -4.29
CA ALA A 229 -4.26 -11.89 -5.57
C ALA A 229 -5.36 -10.82 -5.42
N VAL A 230 -6.24 -10.97 -4.42
CA VAL A 230 -7.28 -9.98 -4.11
C VAL A 230 -6.66 -8.64 -3.71
N LEU A 231 -5.63 -8.66 -2.86
CA LEU A 231 -4.93 -7.46 -2.43
C LEU A 231 -4.27 -6.74 -3.61
N THR A 232 -3.63 -7.48 -4.53
CA THR A 232 -3.04 -6.93 -5.76
C THR A 232 -4.07 -6.23 -6.62
N LEU A 233 -5.24 -6.86 -6.84
CA LEU A 233 -6.33 -6.26 -7.60
C LEU A 233 -6.82 -4.95 -6.95
N LEU A 234 -7.04 -4.96 -5.63
CA LEU A 234 -7.53 -3.79 -4.92
C LEU A 234 -6.47 -2.67 -4.84
N ILE A 235 -5.18 -2.99 -4.72
CA ILE A 235 -4.09 -2.01 -4.82
C ILE A 235 -4.08 -1.36 -6.21
N ALA A 236 -4.24 -2.15 -7.29
CA ALA A 236 -4.32 -1.61 -8.64
C ALA A 236 -5.50 -0.64 -8.81
N ILE A 237 -6.68 -1.00 -8.28
CA ILE A 237 -7.86 -0.12 -8.28
C ILE A 237 -7.59 1.14 -7.43
N HIS A 238 -6.96 0.99 -6.27
CA HIS A 238 -6.61 2.10 -5.37
C HIS A 238 -5.67 3.11 -6.05
N PHE A 239 -4.60 2.65 -6.70
CA PHE A 239 -3.68 3.51 -7.47
C PHE A 239 -4.34 4.14 -8.68
N TRP A 240 -5.14 3.36 -9.43
CA TRP A 240 -5.93 3.90 -10.53
C TRP A 240 -6.83 5.03 -10.06
N ARG A 241 -7.49 4.89 -8.92
CA ARG A 241 -8.39 5.89 -8.37
C ARG A 241 -7.66 7.15 -7.91
N ILE A 242 -6.51 7.02 -7.25
CA ILE A 242 -5.61 8.16 -6.96
C ILE A 242 -5.31 8.96 -8.23
N ARG A 243 -5.00 8.27 -9.34
CA ARG A 243 -4.68 8.92 -10.61
C ARG A 243 -5.91 9.60 -11.23
N LYS A 244 -7.09 8.99 -11.16
CA LYS A 244 -8.34 9.55 -11.68
C LYS A 244 -8.87 10.72 -10.84
N ASP A 245 -8.57 10.76 -9.56
CA ASP A 245 -8.98 11.83 -8.64
C ASP A 245 -8.00 13.02 -8.61
N GLY A 246 -7.12 13.14 -9.61
CA GLY A 246 -6.19 14.26 -9.77
C GLY A 246 -4.89 14.12 -8.97
N GLY A 247 -4.53 12.90 -8.55
CA GLY A 247 -3.35 12.62 -7.76
C GLY A 247 -3.57 12.79 -6.25
N LEU A 248 -2.46 12.92 -5.52
CA LEU A 248 -2.49 13.11 -4.08
C LEU A 248 -3.25 14.38 -3.68
N SER A 249 -3.93 14.33 -2.54
CA SER A 249 -4.56 15.53 -1.96
C SER A 249 -3.50 16.61 -1.76
N ARG A 250 -3.92 17.87 -1.83
CA ARG A 250 -3.06 19.04 -1.60
C ARG A 250 -3.88 20.16 -0.97
N PRO A 251 -3.24 21.11 -0.27
CA PRO A 251 -3.92 22.32 0.18
C PRO A 251 -4.54 23.07 -1.01
N PRO A 252 -5.69 23.75 -0.85
CA PRO A 252 -6.31 24.55 -1.92
C PRO A 252 -5.34 25.57 -2.54
N GLU A 253 -4.45 26.16 -1.74
CA GLU A 253 -3.47 27.15 -2.18
C GLU A 253 -2.41 26.59 -3.14
N ALA A 254 -2.34 25.25 -3.27
CA ALA A 254 -1.45 24.58 -4.21
C ALA A 254 -2.02 24.53 -5.64
N ASP A 255 -3.30 24.85 -5.82
CA ASP A 255 -3.99 24.96 -7.10
C ASP A 255 -4.03 26.39 -7.65
N ASP A 256 -3.66 27.40 -6.84
CA ASP A 256 -3.60 28.80 -7.27
C ASP A 256 -2.42 29.06 -8.24
N PRO A 257 -2.56 30.02 -9.18
CA PRO A 257 -1.50 30.41 -10.10
C PRO A 257 -0.22 30.85 -9.38
N SER A 258 0.95 30.64 -9.99
CA SER A 258 2.20 31.13 -9.41
C SER A 258 2.28 32.66 -9.41
N PRO A 259 2.87 33.29 -8.37
CA PRO A 259 3.03 34.74 -8.33
C PRO A 259 3.85 35.31 -9.50
N GLU A 260 4.79 34.53 -10.04
CA GLU A 260 5.62 34.91 -11.20
C GLU A 260 4.81 35.23 -12.47
N ILE A 261 3.67 34.55 -12.67
CA ILE A 261 2.77 34.81 -13.80
C ILE A 261 1.95 36.08 -13.56
N VAL A 262 1.64 36.38 -12.30
CA VAL A 262 0.92 37.59 -11.89
C VAL A 262 1.81 38.84 -11.93
N SER A 263 3.13 38.68 -11.74
CA SER A 263 4.12 39.77 -11.74
C SER A 263 4.78 40.04 -13.09
N ALA A 264 4.43 39.33 -14.16
CA ALA A 264 4.97 39.61 -15.49
C ALA A 264 4.51 41.01 -15.95
N PRO A 265 5.42 41.89 -16.43
CA PRO A 265 5.06 43.22 -16.90
C PRO A 265 4.01 43.12 -18.03
N PRO A 266 3.09 44.09 -18.14
CA PRO A 266 1.95 44.04 -19.07
C PRO A 266 2.34 43.95 -20.55
N SER A 267 3.62 44.04 -20.90
CA SER A 267 4.16 43.82 -22.25
C SER A 267 4.25 42.35 -22.66
N ILE A 268 4.13 41.39 -21.73
CA ILE A 268 4.12 39.93 -22.00
C ILE A 268 2.83 39.27 -21.49
N ALA A 269 1.85 40.07 -21.05
CA ALA A 269 0.48 39.60 -21.00
C ALA A 269 -0.03 39.53 -22.46
N ILE A 270 0.22 38.40 -23.14
CA ILE A 270 -0.59 38.03 -24.29
C ILE A 270 -2.00 37.84 -23.73
N THR A 271 -2.76 38.93 -23.68
CA THR A 271 -4.20 38.86 -23.75
C THR A 271 -4.45 38.19 -25.08
N VAL A 272 -4.61 36.87 -25.06
CA VAL A 272 -5.38 36.21 -26.09
C VAL A 272 -6.77 36.79 -25.90
N LYS A 273 -7.03 37.95 -26.52
CA LYS A 273 -8.39 38.31 -26.92
C LYS A 273 -8.85 37.04 -27.60
N ALA A 274 -9.88 36.39 -27.05
CA ALA A 274 -10.57 35.33 -27.74
C ALA A 274 -10.91 35.90 -29.11
N LYS A 275 -10.10 35.58 -30.12
CA LYS A 275 -10.39 35.93 -31.50
C LYS A 275 -11.69 35.23 -31.73
N GLU A 276 -12.75 35.99 -32.02
CA GLU A 276 -14.00 35.40 -32.50
C GLU A 276 -13.60 34.42 -33.59
N ILE A 277 -13.75 33.13 -33.28
CA ILE A 277 -13.43 32.06 -34.20
C ILE A 277 -14.46 32.25 -35.30
N THR A 278 -13.99 32.86 -36.39
CA THR A 278 -14.72 32.99 -37.63
C THR A 278 -15.26 31.61 -37.95
N LYS A 279 -16.59 31.52 -38.11
CA LYS A 279 -17.35 30.29 -38.39
C LYS A 279 -16.92 29.68 -39.74
N ASN A 280 -15.71 29.15 -39.85
CA ASN A 280 -15.34 28.24 -40.92
C ASN A 280 -14.93 26.92 -40.30
N LYS A 281 -15.91 26.01 -40.37
CA LYS A 281 -15.91 24.64 -39.85
C LYS A 281 -14.74 23.84 -40.42
N LEU A 282 -13.86 23.36 -39.55
CA LEU A 282 -13.05 22.17 -39.76
C LEU A 282 -13.34 21.21 -38.61
N TYR A 283 -14.19 20.22 -38.88
CA TYR A 283 -14.52 19.17 -37.94
C TYR A 283 -13.39 18.12 -37.94
N GLY A 284 -12.51 18.18 -36.95
CA GLY A 284 -11.83 16.96 -36.49
C GLY A 284 -12.84 16.09 -35.73
N LEU A 285 -12.68 14.76 -35.78
CA LEU A 285 -13.54 13.79 -35.06
C LEU A 285 -13.70 14.09 -33.55
N GLN A 286 -12.78 14.84 -32.93
CA GLN A 286 -12.91 15.39 -31.58
C GLN A 286 -14.09 16.37 -31.36
N GLY A 287 -14.69 16.93 -32.41
CA GLY A 287 -15.78 17.92 -32.32
C GLY A 287 -17.18 17.34 -32.04
N PHE A 288 -17.33 16.01 -32.05
CA PHE A 288 -18.64 15.35 -31.92
C PHE A 288 -19.01 14.89 -30.51
N VAL A 289 -18.09 14.96 -29.54
CA VAL A 289 -18.40 14.60 -28.14
C VAL A 289 -18.89 15.84 -27.39
N ARG A 290 -20.21 16.00 -27.29
CA ARG A 290 -20.83 17.00 -26.42
C ARG A 290 -20.87 16.46 -24.98
N GLY A 291 -20.07 17.06 -24.12
CA GLY A 291 -20.03 16.86 -22.66
C GLY A 291 -19.13 17.94 -22.05
N PRO A 292 -19.15 18.19 -20.73
CA PRO A 292 -18.21 19.12 -20.12
C PRO A 292 -16.80 18.67 -20.47
N PHE A 293 -16.07 19.51 -21.20
CA PHE A 293 -14.70 19.24 -21.61
C PHE A 293 -13.89 18.73 -20.41
N THR A 294 -13.13 17.65 -20.57
CA THR A 294 -11.93 17.45 -19.76
C THR A 294 -11.09 18.71 -19.96
N LYS A 295 -10.96 19.55 -18.93
CA LYS A 295 -10.26 20.84 -18.95
C LYS A 295 -8.88 20.71 -19.64
N VAL A 296 -8.80 20.93 -20.95
CA VAL A 296 -7.52 21.06 -21.66
C VAL A 296 -7.12 22.51 -21.49
N GLY A 297 -6.30 22.80 -20.47
CA GLY A 297 -5.87 24.16 -20.14
C GLY A 297 -5.57 24.41 -18.66
N ASN A 298 -6.10 23.59 -17.73
CA ASN A 298 -5.68 23.65 -16.32
C ASN A 298 -4.54 22.66 -16.07
N VAL A 299 -3.37 22.87 -16.67
CA VAL A 299 -2.16 22.30 -16.07
C VAL A 299 -1.86 23.23 -14.89
N PRO A 300 -1.99 22.79 -13.62
CA PRO A 300 -1.65 23.66 -12.50
C PRO A 300 -0.20 24.11 -12.69
N ASP A 301 0.06 25.42 -12.67
CA ASP A 301 1.38 26.01 -12.94
C ASP A 301 2.48 25.45 -12.00
N ARG A 302 2.08 24.83 -10.89
CA ARG A 302 2.97 24.14 -9.93
C ARG A 302 3.12 22.63 -10.17
N SER A 303 3.03 22.17 -11.41
CA SER A 303 3.28 20.78 -11.78
C SER A 303 4.70 20.56 -12.34
N VAL A 304 5.24 19.37 -12.14
CA VAL A 304 6.53 18.91 -12.65
C VAL A 304 6.33 17.59 -13.38
N PHE A 305 7.17 17.32 -14.37
CA PHE A 305 7.15 16.05 -15.07
C PHE A 305 7.52 14.90 -14.13
N SER A 306 6.80 13.79 -14.27
CA SER A 306 7.06 12.58 -13.48
C SER A 306 8.41 11.96 -13.82
N TRP A 307 8.78 11.98 -15.10
CA TRP A 307 10.14 11.67 -15.52
C TRP A 307 10.99 12.95 -15.54
N PRO A 308 12.15 13.00 -14.86
CA PRO A 308 12.69 11.98 -13.95
C PRO A 308 12.26 12.16 -12.48
N ASN A 309 11.62 13.30 -12.13
CA ASN A 309 11.49 13.76 -10.75
C ASN A 309 10.72 12.78 -9.84
N LEU A 310 9.53 12.36 -10.25
CA LEU A 310 8.70 11.43 -9.47
C LEU A 310 9.37 10.05 -9.40
N VAL A 311 9.90 9.56 -10.52
CA VAL A 311 10.52 8.23 -10.60
C VAL A 311 11.74 8.15 -9.67
N ILE A 312 12.57 9.20 -9.62
CA ILE A 312 13.70 9.27 -8.68
C ILE A 312 13.21 9.27 -7.22
N ALA A 313 12.16 10.02 -6.91
CA ALA A 313 11.60 10.06 -5.55
C ALA A 313 11.03 8.68 -5.14
N GLU A 314 10.34 8.00 -6.04
CA GLU A 314 9.82 6.64 -5.81
C GLU A 314 10.96 5.62 -5.66
N LEU A 315 11.98 5.69 -6.51
CA LEU A 315 13.18 4.84 -6.41
C LEU A 315 13.91 5.04 -5.09
N PHE A 316 14.02 6.30 -4.63
CA PHE A 316 14.62 6.59 -3.32
C PHE A 316 13.83 5.93 -2.18
N VAL A 317 12.49 6.03 -2.19
CA VAL A 317 11.65 5.38 -1.18
C VAL A 317 11.78 3.85 -1.25
N PHE A 318 11.86 3.27 -2.45
CA PHE A 318 12.08 1.84 -2.64
C PHE A 318 13.42 1.40 -2.04
N VAL A 319 14.52 2.06 -2.41
CA VAL A 319 15.86 1.73 -1.93
C VAL A 319 15.95 1.89 -0.41
N LEU A 320 15.35 2.96 0.15
CA LEU A 320 15.28 3.16 1.59
C LEU A 320 14.51 2.03 2.29
N THR A 321 13.33 1.68 1.77
CA THR A 321 12.49 0.59 2.32
C THR A 321 13.25 -0.72 2.31
N LEU A 322 13.86 -1.05 1.17
CA LEU A 322 14.64 -2.27 1.01
C LEU A 322 15.85 -2.28 1.95
N ALA A 323 16.62 -1.19 2.02
CA ALA A 323 17.79 -1.08 2.90
C ALA A 323 17.41 -1.26 4.38
N VAL A 324 16.31 -0.65 4.85
CA VAL A 324 15.82 -0.82 6.22
C VAL A 324 15.45 -2.28 6.49
N ILE A 325 14.70 -2.92 5.60
CA ILE A 325 14.32 -4.33 5.77
C ILE A 325 15.53 -5.25 5.72
N LEU A 326 16.49 -5.01 4.82
CA LEU A 326 17.74 -5.77 4.74
C LEU A 326 18.53 -5.66 6.04
N CYS A 327 18.73 -4.43 6.56
CA CYS A 327 19.41 -4.23 7.83
C CYS A 327 18.70 -4.95 8.98
N VAL A 328 17.38 -4.79 9.11
CA VAL A 328 16.60 -5.45 10.18
C VAL A 328 16.68 -6.97 10.05
N ALA A 329 16.58 -7.52 8.84
CA ALA A 329 16.64 -8.95 8.59
C ALA A 329 18.02 -9.58 8.86
N LEU A 330 19.10 -8.79 8.73
CA LEU A 330 20.46 -9.22 9.05
C LEU A 330 20.78 -9.11 10.55
N ILE A 331 20.23 -8.11 11.24
CA ILE A 331 20.53 -7.84 12.65
C ILE A 331 19.62 -8.67 13.58
N PHE A 332 18.34 -8.82 13.22
CA PHE A 332 17.33 -9.43 14.09
C PHE A 332 16.78 -10.70 13.48
N ASN A 333 16.96 -11.82 14.18
CA ASN A 333 16.36 -13.08 13.78
C ASN A 333 14.87 -13.11 14.11
N ALA A 334 14.06 -13.56 13.16
CA ALA A 334 12.64 -13.78 13.38
C ALA A 334 12.44 -14.90 14.42
N PRO A 335 11.67 -14.65 15.50
CA PRO A 335 11.40 -15.67 16.51
C PRO A 335 10.78 -16.93 15.91
N LEU A 336 11.14 -18.10 16.43
CA LEU A 336 10.47 -19.38 16.18
C LEU A 336 10.42 -20.09 17.53
N GLU A 337 9.21 -20.35 18.01
CA GLU A 337 9.02 -21.06 19.28
C GLU A 337 9.19 -22.56 19.11
N GLN A 338 9.03 -23.30 20.20
CA GLN A 338 9.03 -24.77 20.21
C GLN A 338 7.91 -25.35 19.31
N PRO A 339 8.04 -26.62 18.87
CA PRO A 339 6.98 -27.28 18.11
C PRO A 339 5.69 -27.34 18.93
N VAL A 340 4.55 -27.40 18.22
CA VAL A 340 3.23 -27.42 18.85
C VAL A 340 3.09 -28.60 19.80
N ASN A 341 2.79 -28.30 21.05
CA ASN A 341 2.35 -29.23 22.08
C ASN A 341 0.99 -28.76 22.63
N VAL A 342 -0.08 -29.41 22.16
CA VAL A 342 -1.46 -29.07 22.53
C VAL A 342 -1.73 -29.32 24.02
N MET A 343 -0.96 -30.21 24.65
CA MET A 343 -1.11 -30.52 26.09
C MET A 343 -0.50 -29.44 27.00
N HIS A 344 0.32 -28.53 26.46
CA HIS A 344 1.05 -27.53 27.25
C HIS A 344 0.91 -26.13 26.64
N PRO A 345 -0.29 -25.51 26.66
CA PRO A 345 -0.49 -24.16 26.13
C PRO A 345 0.45 -23.13 26.80
N PRO A 346 1.01 -22.18 26.04
CA PRO A 346 1.84 -21.13 26.61
C PRO A 346 0.98 -20.20 27.47
N ASN A 347 1.52 -19.76 28.61
CA ASN A 347 0.82 -18.87 29.53
C ASN A 347 1.66 -17.61 29.83
N PRO A 348 1.26 -16.42 29.33
CA PRO A 348 0.10 -16.14 28.48
C PRO A 348 0.38 -16.41 26.98
N ALA A 349 -0.64 -16.86 26.25
CA ALA A 349 -0.62 -16.90 24.79
C ALA A 349 -0.86 -15.49 24.22
N LYS A 350 0.21 -14.75 23.91
CA LYS A 350 0.13 -13.38 23.39
C LYS A 350 -0.08 -13.36 21.87
N ALA A 351 -1.05 -12.57 21.42
CA ALA A 351 -1.23 -12.28 20.00
C ALA A 351 -0.06 -11.41 19.48
N PRO A 352 0.11 -11.33 18.15
CA PRO A 352 1.03 -10.36 17.56
C PRO A 352 0.75 -8.93 18.06
N TRP A 353 1.79 -8.09 18.12
CA TRP A 353 1.70 -6.76 18.73
C TRP A 353 0.53 -5.89 18.23
N TYR A 354 0.20 -5.98 16.93
CA TYR A 354 -0.89 -5.23 16.31
C TYR A 354 -2.30 -5.75 16.67
N PHE A 355 -2.40 -6.92 17.30
CA PHE A 355 -3.64 -7.48 17.85
C PHE A 355 -3.70 -7.44 19.38
N LEU A 356 -2.62 -7.08 20.08
CA LEU A 356 -2.59 -7.05 21.55
C LEU A 356 -3.60 -6.06 22.13
N GLY A 357 -3.82 -4.91 21.48
CA GLY A 357 -4.86 -3.97 21.92
C GLY A 357 -6.26 -4.57 21.86
N LEU A 358 -6.54 -5.40 20.84
CA LEU A 358 -7.80 -6.14 20.72
C LEU A 358 -7.87 -7.25 21.79
N GLN A 359 -6.80 -8.02 21.96
CA GLN A 359 -6.74 -9.09 22.96
C GLN A 359 -6.95 -8.55 24.39
N GLU A 360 -6.41 -7.38 24.70
CA GLU A 360 -6.62 -6.70 25.97
C GLU A 360 -8.09 -6.32 26.19
N MET A 361 -8.83 -5.90 25.16
CA MET A 361 -10.28 -5.68 25.32
C MET A 361 -11.04 -6.99 25.49
N VAL A 362 -10.62 -8.04 24.77
CA VAL A 362 -11.23 -9.38 24.82
C VAL A 362 -11.13 -10.00 26.22
N SER A 363 -10.07 -9.69 26.99
CA SER A 363 -9.94 -10.22 28.36
C SER A 363 -11.04 -9.73 29.32
N TYR A 364 -11.70 -8.60 29.02
CA TYR A 364 -12.85 -8.11 29.79
C TYR A 364 -14.19 -8.60 29.22
N SER A 365 -14.32 -8.63 27.89
CA SER A 365 -15.51 -9.14 27.22
C SER A 365 -15.16 -9.65 25.82
N ALA A 366 -15.32 -10.95 25.59
CA ALA A 366 -14.99 -11.57 24.31
C ALA A 366 -15.81 -10.97 23.15
N PHE A 367 -17.12 -10.75 23.36
CA PHE A 367 -17.97 -10.12 22.36
C PHE A 367 -17.61 -8.66 22.11
N TRP A 368 -17.61 -7.81 23.15
CA TRP A 368 -17.39 -6.38 22.96
C TRP A 368 -15.97 -6.05 22.51
N GLY A 369 -14.97 -6.68 23.12
CA GLY A 369 -13.58 -6.45 22.77
C GLY A 369 -13.17 -7.06 21.43
N GLY A 370 -13.74 -8.21 21.10
CA GLY A 370 -13.36 -8.97 19.90
C GLY A 370 -14.16 -8.65 18.65
N VAL A 371 -15.44 -8.29 18.81
CA VAL A 371 -16.37 -8.10 17.69
C VAL A 371 -17.02 -6.73 17.75
N GLY A 372 -17.67 -6.38 18.86
CA GLY A 372 -18.51 -5.18 18.97
C GLY A 372 -17.75 -3.88 18.70
N ILE A 373 -16.75 -3.55 19.52
CA ILE A 373 -15.96 -2.32 19.42
C ILE A 373 -15.21 -2.26 18.07
N PRO A 374 -14.48 -3.31 17.62
CA PRO A 374 -13.84 -3.30 16.32
C PRO A 374 -14.82 -3.07 15.15
N THR A 375 -16.00 -3.69 15.19
CA THR A 375 -17.02 -3.52 14.14
C THR A 375 -17.54 -2.09 14.10
N VAL A 376 -17.86 -1.50 15.25
CA VAL A 376 -18.28 -0.09 15.34
C VAL A 376 -17.18 0.82 14.79
N PHE A 377 -15.92 0.58 15.17
CA PHE A 377 -14.80 1.38 14.68
C PHE A 377 -14.63 1.28 13.16
N VAL A 378 -14.70 0.08 12.59
CA VAL A 378 -14.65 -0.13 11.13
C VAL A 378 -15.82 0.58 10.43
N ILE A 379 -17.04 0.48 10.95
CA ILE A 379 -18.21 1.18 10.40
C ILE A 379 -18.00 2.69 10.43
N LEU A 380 -17.50 3.24 11.54
CA LEU A 380 -17.19 4.67 11.64
C LEU A 380 -16.13 5.09 10.62
N LEU A 381 -15.05 4.31 10.45
CA LEU A 381 -14.06 4.58 9.41
C LEU A 381 -14.68 4.58 8.01
N LEU A 382 -15.54 3.61 7.69
CA LEU A 382 -16.22 3.54 6.39
C LEU A 382 -17.17 4.73 6.16
N LEU A 383 -17.81 5.23 7.22
CA LEU A 383 -18.79 6.31 7.15
C LEU A 383 -18.15 7.71 7.21
N VAL A 384 -16.95 7.86 7.78
CA VAL A 384 -16.23 9.15 7.91
C VAL A 384 -16.27 10.04 6.67
N PRO A 385 -15.96 9.58 5.43
CA PRO A 385 -15.97 10.46 4.27
C PRO A 385 -17.37 10.98 3.93
N TYR A 386 -18.42 10.26 4.32
CA TYR A 386 -19.81 10.62 4.07
C TYR A 386 -20.40 11.52 5.17
N LEU A 387 -19.81 11.48 6.37
CA LEU A 387 -20.16 12.33 7.52
C LEU A 387 -19.38 13.66 7.48
N ASP A 388 -18.07 13.64 7.22
CA ASP A 388 -17.20 14.81 7.17
C ASP A 388 -17.09 15.41 5.75
N ARG A 389 -18.21 15.96 5.25
CA ARG A 389 -18.33 16.48 3.87
C ARG A 389 -17.74 17.87 3.64
N GLY A 390 -17.43 18.63 4.68
CA GLY A 390 -16.94 20.00 4.54
C GLY A 390 -15.60 20.06 3.80
N ALA A 391 -15.38 21.02 2.89
CA ALA A 391 -14.11 21.14 2.16
C ALA A 391 -12.95 21.67 3.04
N GLY A 392 -13.23 22.12 4.27
CA GLY A 392 -12.26 22.67 5.20
C GLY A 392 -11.16 21.66 5.58
N GLY A 393 -9.92 22.13 5.57
CA GLY A 393 -8.75 21.37 6.04
C GLY A 393 -8.22 20.29 5.10
N VAL A 394 -8.72 20.18 3.87
CA VAL A 394 -8.22 19.19 2.90
C VAL A 394 -6.75 19.46 2.58
N GLY A 395 -5.94 18.42 2.71
CA GLY A 395 -4.52 18.45 2.40
C GLY A 395 -3.67 19.24 3.40
N LYS A 396 -4.21 19.69 4.54
CA LYS A 396 -3.47 20.37 5.61
C LYS A 396 -3.38 19.46 6.84
N TRP A 397 -2.17 19.31 7.39
CA TRP A 397 -1.98 18.57 8.64
C TRP A 397 -2.65 19.31 9.81
N PHE A 398 -3.39 18.58 10.64
CA PHE A 398 -4.01 19.10 11.87
C PHE A 398 -4.80 20.40 11.66
N ALA A 399 -5.58 20.45 10.58
CA ALA A 399 -6.41 21.60 10.23
C ALA A 399 -7.35 22.02 11.39
N ARG A 400 -7.41 23.32 11.68
CA ARG A 400 -8.21 23.87 12.79
C ARG A 400 -9.71 23.61 12.61
N GLU A 401 -10.16 23.58 11.37
CA GLU A 401 -11.53 23.30 10.96
C GLU A 401 -11.95 21.85 11.28
N ARG A 402 -10.99 20.98 11.57
CA ARG A 402 -11.19 19.55 11.85
C ARG A 402 -10.70 19.16 13.25
N LEU A 403 -10.62 20.10 14.18
CA LEU A 403 -10.13 19.83 15.55
C LEU A 403 -10.91 18.70 16.22
N LEU A 404 -12.25 18.71 16.16
CA LEU A 404 -13.06 17.66 16.77
C LEU A 404 -12.73 16.28 16.18
N SER A 405 -12.78 16.13 14.85
CA SER A 405 -12.49 14.87 14.17
C SER A 405 -11.06 14.39 14.43
N ASN A 406 -10.09 15.32 14.38
CA ASN A 406 -8.68 15.01 14.62
C ASN A 406 -8.45 14.57 16.07
N THR A 407 -9.08 15.23 17.05
CA THR A 407 -8.98 14.87 18.47
C THR A 407 -9.60 13.50 18.73
N LEU A 408 -10.82 13.23 18.23
CA LEU A 408 -11.48 11.94 18.42
C LEU A 408 -10.66 10.77 17.83
N TYR A 409 -10.13 10.95 16.61
CA TYR A 409 -9.30 9.95 15.96
C TYR A 409 -7.97 9.76 16.69
N LEU A 410 -7.31 10.86 17.09
CA LEU A 410 -6.06 10.81 17.85
C LEU A 410 -6.25 10.12 19.20
N THR A 411 -7.33 10.42 19.93
CA THR A 411 -7.68 9.74 21.18
C THR A 411 -7.84 8.24 20.95
N THR A 412 -8.51 7.83 19.88
CA THR A 412 -8.68 6.40 19.56
C THR A 412 -7.34 5.72 19.25
N VAL A 413 -6.47 6.39 18.48
CA VAL A 413 -5.11 5.91 18.20
C VAL A 413 -4.30 5.76 19.48
N ILE A 414 -4.33 6.76 20.37
CA ILE A 414 -3.60 6.76 21.64
C ILE A 414 -4.10 5.65 22.55
N ILE A 415 -5.42 5.49 22.70
CA ILE A 415 -6.02 4.40 23.49
C ILE A 415 -5.55 3.04 22.95
N ASN A 416 -5.63 2.83 21.63
CA ASN A 416 -5.16 1.58 21.03
C ASN A 416 -3.67 1.32 21.31
N LEU A 417 -2.81 2.33 21.20
CA LEU A 417 -1.38 2.20 21.52
C LEU A 417 -1.15 1.89 23.00
N ILE A 418 -1.90 2.52 23.91
CA ILE A 418 -1.83 2.23 25.35
C ILE A 418 -2.21 0.77 25.62
N LEU A 419 -3.30 0.28 25.02
CA LEU A 419 -3.72 -1.12 25.16
C LEU A 419 -2.68 -2.10 24.62
N ILE A 420 -2.03 -1.78 23.49
CA ILE A 420 -0.92 -2.56 22.96
C ILE A 420 0.25 -2.59 23.96
N VAL A 421 0.63 -1.44 24.53
CA VAL A 421 1.71 -1.35 25.53
C VAL A 421 1.38 -2.16 26.78
N ILE A 422 0.14 -2.06 27.29
CA ILE A 422 -0.35 -2.85 28.43
C ILE A 422 -0.25 -4.35 28.11
N GLY A 423 -0.81 -4.79 26.99
CA GLY A 423 -0.75 -6.19 26.56
C GLY A 423 0.67 -6.71 26.36
N THR A 424 1.58 -5.84 25.89
CA THR A 424 2.98 -6.21 25.64
C THR A 424 3.75 -6.39 26.94
N PHE A 425 3.76 -5.36 27.80
CA PHE A 425 4.70 -5.26 28.92
C PHE A 425 4.10 -5.55 30.30
N PHE A 426 2.79 -5.40 30.46
CA PHE A 426 2.13 -5.45 31.77
C PHE A 426 1.24 -6.69 31.97
N ARG A 427 1.15 -7.58 30.98
CA ARG A 427 0.38 -8.83 31.08
C ARG A 427 1.28 -10.04 31.28
N GLY A 428 1.08 -10.72 32.40
CA GLY A 428 1.81 -11.91 32.85
C GLY A 428 0.98 -13.20 32.74
N PRO A 429 1.37 -14.27 33.47
CA PRO A 429 0.61 -15.51 33.53
C PRO A 429 -0.86 -15.26 33.90
N ASN A 430 -1.77 -16.04 33.31
CA ASN A 430 -3.22 -15.92 33.45
C ASN A 430 -3.79 -14.55 33.02
N TRP A 431 -3.04 -13.81 32.19
CA TRP A 431 -3.37 -12.44 31.79
C TRP A 431 -3.44 -11.46 32.98
N GLU A 432 -2.80 -11.79 34.10
CA GLU A 432 -2.75 -10.91 35.27
C GLU A 432 -1.87 -9.69 35.00
N PHE A 433 -2.21 -8.58 35.67
CA PHE A 433 -1.44 -7.36 35.57
C PHE A 433 -0.16 -7.50 36.42
N ILE A 434 0.99 -7.44 35.76
CA ILE A 434 2.30 -7.49 36.39
C ILE A 434 3.07 -6.20 36.14
N SER A 435 3.87 -5.78 37.13
CA SER A 435 4.84 -4.72 36.91
C SER A 435 6.05 -5.31 36.17
N PRO A 436 6.46 -4.76 35.01
CA PRO A 436 7.63 -5.27 34.26
C PRO A 436 8.96 -5.09 35.01
N TRP A 437 8.94 -4.33 36.11
CA TRP A 437 10.12 -3.98 36.92
C TRP A 437 10.22 -4.76 38.24
N LYS A 438 9.37 -5.79 38.44
CA LYS A 438 9.36 -6.62 39.65
C LYS A 438 9.91 -8.01 39.38
#